data_AF-T0ZR34-F1
#
_entry.id   AF-T0ZR34-F1
#
_cell.length_a   1.000
_cell.length_b   1.000
_cell.length_c   1.000
_cell.angle_alpha   90.00
_cell.angle_beta   90.00
_cell.angle_gamma   90.00
#
_symmetry.space_group_name_H-M   'P 1'
#
loop_
_entity.id
_entity.type
_entity.pdbx_description
1 polymer ?
#
loop_
_entity_poly.entity_id
_entity_poly.type
_entity_poly.pdbx_seq_one_letter_code
_entity_poly.pdbx_strand_id
1 'polypeptide(L)'
;MQKQDVESYIKEGIEARNQINAEQVYELGIKAAERIKKGGKLVLFGNGGSAADSQHIAAELVGRFEKERKPLPAMALHTNTSSLTAIANDYSF
;
A
#
# COMPACT_ATOMS: atom_id res chain seq x y z
N MET A 1 -1.59 2.87 29.62
CA MET A 1 -0.83 3.75 28.72
C MET A 1 -0.55 5.04 29.46
N GLN A 2 0.69 5.24 29.86
CA GLN A 2 1.18 6.45 30.52
C GLN A 2 1.67 7.45 29.46
N LYS A 3 1.83 8.72 29.85
CA LYS A 3 2.37 9.76 28.95
C LYS A 3 3.70 9.33 28.29
N GLN A 4 4.54 8.66 29.06
CA GLN A 4 5.86 8.21 28.63
C GLN A 4 5.80 7.12 27.54
N ASP A 5 4.77 6.27 27.54
CA ASP A 5 4.55 5.27 26.49
C ASP A 5 4.29 5.96 25.14
N VAL A 6 3.49 7.03 25.15
CA VAL A 6 3.16 7.81 23.95
C VAL A 6 4.40 8.54 23.44
N GLU A 7 5.19 9.14 24.33
CA GLU A 7 6.45 9.81 23.98
C GLU A 7 7.45 8.83 23.36
N SER A 8 7.57 7.61 23.89
CA SER A 8 8.40 6.55 23.31
C SER A 8 7.91 6.15 21.91
N TYR A 9 6.62 5.89 21.75
CA TYR A 9 6.04 5.48 20.47
C TYR A 9 6.26 6.53 19.36
N ILE A 10 6.11 7.82 19.69
CA ILE A 10 6.39 8.90 18.74
C ILE A 10 7.88 8.92 18.35
N LYS A 11 8.78 8.76 19.33
CA LYS A 11 10.23 8.75 19.08
C LYS A 11 10.63 7.58 18.18
N GLU A 12 10.13 6.39 18.46
CA GLU A 12 10.35 5.19 17.64
C GLU A 12 9.83 5.39 16.20
N GLY A 13 8.66 6.02 16.04
CA GLY A 13 8.13 6.35 14.71
C GLY A 13 9.00 7.34 13.93
N ILE A 14 9.62 8.32 14.59
CA ILE A 14 10.56 9.25 13.96
C ILE A 14 11.83 8.51 13.54
N GLU A 15 12.39 7.69 14.42
CA GLU A 15 13.60 6.89 14.13
C GLU A 15 13.37 5.95 12.95
N ALA A 16 12.22 5.26 12.91
CA ALA A 16 11.85 4.40 11.79
C ALA A 16 11.76 5.18 10.47
N ARG A 17 11.19 6.39 10.47
CA ARG A 17 11.10 7.23 9.26
C ARG A 17 12.47 7.71 8.78
N ASN A 18 13.39 8.02 9.70
CA ASN A 18 14.74 8.44 9.36
C ASN A 18 15.57 7.32 8.72
N GLN A 19 15.20 6.04 8.92
CA GLN A 19 15.86 4.90 8.29
C GLN A 19 15.35 4.62 6.86
N ILE A 20 14.31 5.31 6.40
CA ILE A 20 13.76 5.11 5.05
C ILE A 20 14.77 5.58 4.01
N ASN A 21 15.13 4.69 3.08
CA ASN A 21 15.96 5.04 1.94
C ASN A 21 15.13 5.80 0.89
N ALA A 22 15.30 7.12 0.83
CA ALA A 22 14.57 7.98 -0.08
C ALA A 22 14.79 7.64 -1.57
N GLU A 23 16.01 7.22 -1.94
CA GLU A 23 16.33 6.83 -3.32
C GLU A 23 15.54 5.59 -3.74
N GLN A 24 15.47 4.60 -2.84
CA GLN A 24 14.69 3.39 -3.10
C GLN A 24 13.20 3.70 -3.32
N VAL A 25 12.62 4.59 -2.50
CA VAL A 25 11.23 5.02 -2.65
C VAL A 25 11.02 5.74 -3.98
N TYR A 26 11.92 6.64 -4.36
CA TYR A 26 11.87 7.36 -5.62
C TYR A 26 11.94 6.39 -6.82
N GLU A 27 12.90 5.48 -6.84
CA GLU A 27 13.04 4.49 -7.91
C GLU A 27 11.80 3.60 -8.06
N LEU A 28 11.18 3.18 -6.95
CA LEU A 28 9.94 2.40 -6.97
C LEU A 28 8.80 3.18 -7.63
N GLY A 29 8.67 4.47 -7.29
CA GLY A 29 7.69 5.37 -7.92
C GLY A 29 7.90 5.50 -9.44
N ILE A 30 9.15 5.65 -9.89
CA ILE A 30 9.49 5.71 -11.32
C ILE A 30 9.13 4.39 -12.01
N LYS A 31 9.58 3.24 -11.48
CA LYS A 31 9.31 1.91 -12.05
C LYS A 31 7.80 1.64 -12.18
N ALA A 32 7.03 2.01 -11.15
CA ALA A 32 5.57 1.91 -11.15
C ALA A 32 4.94 2.77 -12.25
N ALA A 33 5.33 4.04 -12.35
CA ALA A 33 4.82 4.96 -13.37
C ALA A 33 5.16 4.49 -14.79
N GLU A 34 6.37 4.00 -15.03
CA GLU A 34 6.78 3.43 -16.31
C GLU A 34 5.96 2.21 -16.70
N ARG A 35 5.72 1.29 -15.75
CA ARG A 35 4.92 0.09 -16.00
C ARG A 35 3.50 0.46 -16.40
N ILE A 36 2.89 1.44 -15.74
CA ILE A 36 1.56 1.94 -16.09
C ILE A 36 1.56 2.57 -17.49
N LYS A 37 2.54 3.42 -17.80
CA LYS A 37 2.68 4.03 -19.15
C LYS A 37 2.80 2.98 -20.26
N LYS A 38 3.44 1.85 -19.98
CA LYS A 38 3.57 0.69 -20.88
C LYS A 38 2.36 -0.24 -20.86
N GLY A 39 1.19 0.23 -20.40
CA GLY A 39 -0.07 -0.52 -20.36
C GLY A 39 -0.17 -1.56 -19.24
N GLY A 40 0.71 -1.49 -18.23
CA GLY A 40 0.65 -2.34 -17.05
C GLY A 40 -0.34 -1.86 -15.99
N LYS A 41 -0.49 -2.66 -14.94
CA LYS A 41 -1.25 -2.33 -13.73
C LYS A 41 -0.42 -2.58 -12.48
N LEU A 42 -0.71 -1.87 -11.40
CA LEU A 42 -0.18 -2.19 -10.08
C LEU A 42 -1.11 -3.17 -9.36
N VAL A 43 -0.51 -4.19 -8.75
CA VAL A 43 -1.22 -5.19 -7.93
C VAL A 43 -0.62 -5.13 -6.54
N LEU A 44 -1.46 -4.81 -5.56
CA LEU A 44 -1.07 -4.55 -4.18
C LEU A 44 -1.69 -5.62 -3.27
N PHE A 45 -0.98 -6.01 -2.22
CA PHE A 45 -1.43 -7.03 -1.28
C PHE A 45 -0.68 -6.92 0.04
N GLY A 46 -1.32 -7.38 1.11
CA GLY A 46 -0.78 -7.35 2.45
C GLY A 46 -1.80 -7.94 3.42
N ASN A 47 -1.37 -8.17 4.66
CA ASN A 47 -2.18 -8.72 5.74
C ASN A 47 -2.37 -7.67 6.83
N GLY A 48 -3.49 -7.73 7.56
CA GLY A 48 -3.78 -6.81 8.66
C GLY A 48 -3.69 -5.34 8.23
N GLY A 49 -2.86 -4.53 8.92
CA GLY A 49 -2.65 -3.12 8.58
C GLY A 49 -2.13 -2.90 7.15
N SER A 50 -1.23 -3.76 6.67
CA SER A 50 -0.71 -3.66 5.29
C SER A 50 -1.76 -3.99 4.23
N ALA A 51 -2.83 -4.71 4.58
CA ALA A 51 -3.99 -4.87 3.72
C ALA A 51 -4.70 -3.50 3.56
N ALA A 52 -4.94 -2.81 4.67
CA ALA A 52 -5.52 -1.46 4.65
C ALA A 52 -4.68 -0.49 3.80
N ASP A 53 -3.35 -0.48 3.96
CA ASP A 53 -2.45 0.34 3.14
C ASP A 53 -2.53 -0.03 1.64
N SER A 54 -2.56 -1.33 1.33
CA SER A 54 -2.64 -1.82 -0.05
C SER A 54 -3.91 -1.34 -0.75
N GLN A 55 -5.08 -1.40 -0.10
CA GLN A 55 -6.32 -0.88 -0.69
C GLN A 55 -6.35 0.65 -0.70
N HIS A 56 -5.71 1.32 0.26
CA HIS A 56 -5.61 2.78 0.28
C HIS A 56 -4.85 3.28 -0.95
N ILE A 57 -3.66 2.75 -1.22
CA ILE A 57 -2.86 3.09 -2.40
C ILE A 57 -3.64 2.78 -3.69
N ALA A 58 -4.31 1.63 -3.76
CA ALA A 58 -5.13 1.28 -4.92
C ALA A 58 -6.26 2.30 -5.15
N ALA A 59 -6.94 2.73 -4.08
CA ALA A 59 -8.01 3.71 -4.13
C ALA A 59 -7.52 5.09 -4.59
N GLU A 60 -6.37 5.55 -4.11
CA GLU A 60 -5.76 6.82 -4.54
C GLU A 60 -5.40 6.79 -6.03
N LEU A 61 -4.89 5.67 -6.53
CA LEU A 61 -4.52 5.50 -7.94
C LEU A 61 -5.74 5.38 -8.87
N VAL A 62 -6.73 4.56 -8.52
CA VAL A 62 -7.94 4.39 -9.33
C VAL A 62 -8.83 5.63 -9.26
N GLY A 63 -8.98 6.20 -8.07
CA GLY A 63 -9.68 7.45 -7.85
C GLY A 63 -8.75 8.64 -8.07
N ARG A 64 -8.60 9.44 -7.02
CA ARG A 64 -7.85 10.68 -7.02
C ARG A 64 -6.88 10.71 -5.85
N PHE A 65 -5.69 11.23 -6.09
CA PHE A 65 -4.72 11.62 -5.06
C PHE A 65 -4.66 13.16 -4.97
N GLU A 66 -3.53 13.79 -5.29
CA GLU A 66 -3.40 15.26 -5.26
C GLU A 66 -4.03 15.96 -6.48
N LYS A 67 -3.75 15.45 -7.69
CA LYS A 67 -4.13 16.08 -8.96
C LYS A 67 -5.33 15.38 -9.59
N GLU A 68 -6.18 16.17 -10.25
CA GLU A 68 -7.25 15.65 -11.10
C GLU A 68 -6.64 15.04 -12.37
N ARG A 69 -6.99 13.79 -12.66
CA ARG A 69 -6.45 13.01 -13.79
C ARG A 69 -7.34 11.80 -14.07
N LYS A 70 -7.11 11.15 -15.22
CA LYS A 70 -7.73 9.85 -15.50
C LYS A 70 -7.34 8.80 -14.43
N PRO A 71 -8.21 7.84 -14.11
CA PRO A 71 -7.87 6.69 -13.26
C PRO A 71 -6.58 5.99 -13.70
N LEU A 72 -5.74 5.62 -12.74
CA LEU A 72 -4.58 4.77 -12.98
C LEU A 72 -4.92 3.31 -12.65
N PRO A 73 -4.45 2.34 -13.44
CA PRO A 73 -4.78 0.93 -13.26
C PRO A 73 -4.05 0.35 -12.03
N ALA A 74 -4.78 0.20 -10.93
CA ALA A 74 -4.31 -0.44 -9.71
C ALA A 74 -5.41 -1.31 -9.08
N MET A 75 -5.02 -2.38 -8.38
CA MET A 75 -5.96 -3.18 -7.58
C MET A 75 -5.28 -3.76 -6.35
N ALA A 76 -6.05 -3.95 -5.29
CA ALA A 76 -5.63 -4.68 -4.10
C ALA A 76 -6.27 -6.07 -4.09
N LEU A 77 -5.49 -7.13 -3.83
CA LEU A 77 -5.96 -8.52 -4.00
C LEU A 77 -6.91 -9.02 -2.91
N HIS A 78 -6.88 -8.40 -1.73
CA HIS A 78 -7.61 -8.87 -0.55
C HIS A 78 -9.02 -8.27 -0.42
N THR A 79 -9.44 -7.37 -1.32
CA THR A 79 -10.71 -6.64 -1.18
C THR A 79 -11.93 -7.47 -1.58
N ASN A 80 -11.75 -8.51 -2.39
CA ASN A 80 -12.80 -9.47 -2.69
C ASN A 80 -12.82 -10.56 -1.62
N THR A 81 -13.70 -10.39 -0.64
CA THR A 81 -13.83 -11.34 0.47
C THR A 81 -14.23 -12.73 0.02
N SER A 82 -15.09 -12.87 -0.99
CA SER A 82 -15.47 -14.17 -1.55
C SER A 82 -14.28 -14.90 -2.17
N SER A 83 -13.42 -14.20 -2.91
CA SER A 83 -12.19 -14.79 -3.45
C SER A 83 -11.23 -15.17 -2.33
N LEU A 84 -11.05 -14.29 -1.34
CA LEU A 84 -10.12 -14.52 -0.23
C LEU A 84 -10.53 -15.75 0.60
N THR A 85 -11.81 -15.85 0.97
CA THR A 85 -12.30 -16.98 1.79
C THR A 85 -12.39 -18.28 1.01
N ALA A 86 -12.78 -18.24 -0.27
CA ALA A 86 -12.78 -19.44 -1.11
C ALA A 86 -11.37 -20.00 -1.31
N ILE A 87 -10.39 -19.15 -1.65
CA ILE A 87 -9.00 -19.60 -1.83
C ILE A 87 -8.43 -20.16 -0.51
N ALA A 88 -8.67 -19.47 0.61
CA ALA A 88 -8.20 -19.93 1.91
C ALA A 88 -8.82 -21.28 2.33
N ASN A 89 -10.12 -21.45 2.07
CA ASN A 89 -10.86 -22.66 2.41
C ASN A 89 -10.43 -23.85 1.52
N ASP A 90 -10.29 -23.62 0.21
CA ASP A 90 -10.10 -24.69 -0.76
C ASP A 90 -8.64 -25.15 -0.87
N TYR A 91 -7.68 -24.28 -0.55
CA TYR A 91 -6.24 -24.58 -0.63
C TYR A 91 -5.56 -24.60 0.73
N SER A 92 -5.47 -23.44 1.39
CA SER A 92 -4.88 -23.27 2.73
C SER A 92 -5.04 -21.82 3.18
N PHE A 93 -5.13 -21.62 4.49
CA PHE A 93 -4.91 -20.32 5.13
C PHE A 93 -3.43 -20.13 5.48
#